data_AF-A0A0R2KUC9-F1
#
_entry.id   AF-A0A0R2KUC9-F1
#
_cell.length_a   1.000
_cell.length_b   1.000
_cell.length_c   1.000
_cell.angle_alpha   90.00
_cell.angle_beta   90.00
_cell.angle_gamma   90.00
#
_symmetry.space_group_name_H-M   'P 1'
#
loop_
_entity.id
_entity.type
_entity.pdbx_description
1 polymer ?
#
loop_
_entity_poly.entity_id
_entity_poly.type
_entity_poly.pdbx_seq_one_letter_code
_entity_poly.pdbx_strand_id
1 'polypeptide(L)'
;MMQKIQRFGAAMFVPVMLFSFAGIVVALGSLFNNPTLFGSIANPGTTWNSVWDTISAGGWTVFNQEGILFTVGLPIGLANKARGRAAMEAVIAYLTYNYFIGAMLTHWGAAFGIPNFDKIQIVANATNHGLTNIAGIKTLDTSILGALVVALIVVWLHNKYFDKKLPDWLGTFQGSTYVYALAFFVMIPLALITCWGWPKVQMGITSMQHFIVGSGFIGVWIYQFLNRVLIPTGLHHLVYIPFQFGPAVVAGGLQPYWLKHLAEYAASTKPLSQIASVEGFQLYGNEKVFLVPFICLAFYATAKKNKKKQTSALLIPAALTSVLAGITEPIDFTYLFAAPVLWVVYSVLSATMNTVMWAFGLRGFMSDGAIGIASMNWLPLWEHHWQTYVMQFIVGIIFGIITYFVFKIMIEKFNYITPGREADDEDVKLINKKEYKQKMAAKAAGKDANDPYIARATAYLDLLGGASNITELSSCATRLRVSVADPSKVAPDSQFKANKAVNVVHHGKALQVIVGLDVPQVLDEMTQLMQQSGGDAKVSTEQDNPYIERATGIVDLLGGNENIKDVIACSTRVRTHVFDTNKVAPDSEFKKIADSYEVQRRDDNEIDIVVGLDADQVVDQMKQLL
;
A
#
# COMPACT_ATOMS: atom_id res chain seq x y z
N MET A 1 -14.25 22.32 -0.17
CA MET A 1 -12.77 22.15 -0.07
C MET A 1 -12.39 21.22 1.08
N MET A 2 -12.87 21.47 2.30
CA MET A 2 -12.60 20.66 3.51
C MET A 2 -12.89 19.15 3.34
N GLN A 3 -14.05 18.76 2.80
CA GLN A 3 -14.38 17.34 2.53
C GLN A 3 -13.41 16.65 1.56
N LYS A 4 -12.86 17.38 0.57
CA LYS A 4 -11.86 16.80 -0.36
C LYS A 4 -10.53 16.55 0.34
N ILE A 5 -10.13 17.46 1.25
CA ILE A 5 -8.91 17.33 2.06
C ILE A 5 -9.06 16.18 3.06
N GLN A 6 -10.22 16.05 3.71
CA GLN A 6 -10.53 14.92 4.59
C GLN A 6 -10.53 13.58 3.84
N ARG A 7 -11.16 13.53 2.66
CA ARG A 7 -11.17 12.32 1.82
C ARG A 7 -9.76 11.95 1.34
N PHE A 8 -8.93 12.95 1.00
CA PHE A 8 -7.52 12.74 0.69
C PHE A 8 -6.77 12.17 1.89
N GLY A 9 -6.93 12.74 3.08
CA GLY A 9 -6.30 12.24 4.29
C GLY A 9 -6.71 10.82 4.67
N ALA A 10 -8.00 10.49 4.54
CA ALA A 10 -8.49 9.12 4.73
C ALA A 10 -7.88 8.14 3.72
N ALA A 11 -7.68 8.56 2.46
CA ALA A 11 -7.01 7.73 1.46
C ALA A 11 -5.51 7.53 1.77
N MET A 12 -4.85 8.55 2.30
CA MET A 12 -3.45 8.48 2.75
C MET A 12 -3.23 7.59 3.97
N PHE A 13 -4.27 7.34 4.77
CA PHE A 13 -4.19 6.43 5.92
C PHE A 13 -4.13 4.95 5.53
N VAL A 14 -4.73 4.57 4.39
CA VAL A 14 -4.76 3.18 3.89
C VAL A 14 -3.38 2.49 3.88
N PRO A 15 -2.32 3.08 3.26
CA PRO A 15 -0.99 2.49 3.27
C PRO A 15 -0.35 2.51 4.67
N VAL A 16 -0.60 3.56 5.45
CA VAL A 16 0.02 3.77 6.77
C VAL A 16 -0.45 2.80 7.83
N MET A 17 -1.65 2.21 7.69
CA MET A 17 -2.12 1.17 8.63
C MET A 17 -1.16 -0.01 8.75
N LEU A 18 -0.36 -0.30 7.72
CA LEU A 18 0.62 -1.39 7.72
C LEU A 18 1.90 -1.04 8.50
N PHE A 19 2.18 0.26 8.70
CA PHE A 19 3.42 0.72 9.32
C PHE A 19 3.51 0.37 10.81
N SER A 20 2.38 0.26 11.51
CA SER A 20 2.37 -0.10 12.94
C SER A 20 2.97 -1.49 13.20
N PHE A 21 2.47 -2.50 12.50
CA PHE A 21 2.98 -3.87 12.65
C PHE A 21 4.44 -3.96 12.18
N ALA A 22 4.72 -3.43 10.99
CA ALA A 22 6.06 -3.42 10.42
C ALA A 22 7.09 -2.72 11.33
N GLY A 23 6.74 -1.57 11.90
CA GLY A 23 7.58 -0.83 12.83
C GLY A 23 7.86 -1.60 14.12
N ILE A 24 6.84 -2.27 14.68
CA ILE A 24 7.05 -3.15 15.85
C ILE A 24 7.99 -4.31 15.50
N VAL A 25 7.86 -4.93 14.32
CA VAL A 25 8.75 -6.00 13.88
C VAL A 25 10.20 -5.52 13.77
N VAL A 26 10.42 -4.36 13.13
CA VAL A 26 11.76 -3.74 13.03
C VAL A 26 12.33 -3.42 14.40
N ALA A 27 11.51 -2.88 15.31
CA ALA A 27 11.91 -2.55 16.67
C ALA A 27 12.31 -3.80 17.48
N LEU A 28 11.53 -4.87 17.38
CA LEU A 28 11.85 -6.15 18.00
C LEU A 28 13.13 -6.74 17.44
N GLY A 29 13.31 -6.69 16.12
CA GLY A 29 14.56 -7.10 15.48
C GLY A 29 15.77 -6.35 16.03
N SER A 30 15.70 -5.02 16.09
CA SER A 30 16.75 -4.20 16.69
C SER A 30 16.99 -4.52 18.18
N LEU A 31 15.93 -4.82 18.94
CA LEU A 31 16.02 -5.17 20.36
C LEU A 31 16.71 -6.53 20.54
N PHE A 32 16.27 -7.55 19.82
CA PHE A 32 16.76 -8.92 19.95
C PHE A 32 18.15 -9.11 19.36
N ASN A 33 18.55 -8.27 18.40
CA ASN A 33 19.91 -8.22 17.86
C ASN A 33 20.83 -7.24 18.56
N ASN A 34 20.45 -6.75 19.75
CA ASN A 34 21.32 -5.93 20.57
C ASN A 34 22.27 -6.81 21.42
N PRO A 35 23.61 -6.76 21.20
CA PRO A 35 24.57 -7.57 21.95
C PRO A 35 24.72 -7.16 23.42
N THR A 36 24.38 -5.93 23.79
CA THR A 36 24.38 -5.47 25.18
C THR A 36 23.27 -6.15 25.99
N LEU A 37 22.13 -6.44 25.36
CA LEU A 37 20.98 -7.06 26.04
C LEU A 37 20.99 -8.59 25.95
N PHE A 38 21.36 -9.13 24.79
CA PHE A 38 21.32 -10.57 24.51
C PHE A 38 22.70 -11.22 24.49
N GLY A 39 23.78 -10.47 24.75
CA GLY A 39 25.14 -11.00 24.78
C GLY A 39 25.63 -11.47 23.42
N SER A 40 26.58 -12.41 23.42
CA SER A 40 27.27 -12.86 22.21
C SER A 40 26.37 -13.56 21.19
N ILE A 41 25.20 -14.08 21.61
CA ILE A 41 24.24 -14.70 20.67
C ILE A 41 23.65 -13.67 19.71
N ALA A 42 23.61 -12.38 20.05
CA ALA A 42 23.09 -11.31 19.20
C ALA A 42 24.14 -10.68 18.27
N ASN A 43 25.41 -11.13 18.35
CA ASN A 43 26.47 -10.61 17.48
C ASN A 43 26.22 -10.95 16.00
N PRO A 44 26.64 -10.08 15.06
CA PRO A 44 26.59 -10.37 13.63
C PRO A 44 27.21 -11.72 13.29
N GLY A 45 26.53 -12.49 12.43
CA GLY A 45 27.01 -13.80 11.95
C GLY A 45 26.61 -15.00 12.81
N THR A 46 25.93 -14.81 13.94
CA THR A 46 25.29 -15.92 14.66
C THR A 46 23.97 -16.30 14.01
N THR A 47 23.50 -17.53 14.28
CA THR A 47 22.18 -17.99 13.84
C THR A 47 21.05 -17.13 14.41
N TRP A 48 21.14 -16.73 15.68
CA TRP A 48 20.15 -15.88 16.33
C TRP A 48 20.05 -14.51 15.65
N ASN A 49 21.20 -13.86 15.42
CA ASN A 49 21.26 -12.59 14.72
C ASN A 49 20.66 -12.70 13.32
N SER A 50 21.04 -13.75 12.58
CA SER A 50 20.55 -14.01 11.22
C SER A 50 19.03 -14.22 11.17
N VAL A 51 18.43 -14.89 12.17
CA VAL A 51 16.97 -15.08 12.26
C VAL A 51 16.26 -13.74 12.42
N TRP A 52 16.69 -12.93 13.37
CA TRP A 52 16.06 -11.64 13.64
C TRP A 52 16.32 -10.60 12.55
N ASP A 53 17.49 -10.64 11.89
CA ASP A 53 17.77 -9.80 10.72
C ASP A 53 16.88 -10.20 9.54
N THR A 54 16.63 -11.51 9.35
CA THR A 54 15.68 -12.01 8.33
C THR A 54 14.25 -11.54 8.61
N ILE A 55 13.81 -11.62 9.87
CA ILE A 55 12.49 -11.11 10.29
C ILE A 55 12.40 -9.59 10.08
N SER A 56 13.46 -8.86 10.45
CA SER A 56 13.55 -7.41 10.29
C SER A 56 13.48 -6.99 8.82
N ALA A 57 14.13 -7.72 7.92
CA ALA A 57 14.04 -7.48 6.48
C ALA A 57 12.59 -7.53 5.99
N GLY A 58 11.78 -8.47 6.51
CA GLY A 58 10.34 -8.52 6.27
C GLY A 58 9.62 -7.27 6.80
N GLY A 59 9.94 -6.83 8.02
CA GLY A 59 9.41 -5.61 8.62
C GLY A 59 9.74 -4.33 7.82
N TRP A 60 10.94 -4.24 7.25
CA TRP A 60 11.35 -3.09 6.44
C TRP A 60 10.63 -2.94 5.09
N THR A 61 9.90 -3.97 4.64
CA THR A 61 9.23 -3.99 3.33
C THR A 61 8.36 -2.75 3.10
N VAL A 62 7.51 -2.39 4.06
CA VAL A 62 6.55 -1.29 3.86
C VAL A 62 7.22 0.09 3.78
N PHE A 63 8.34 0.26 4.49
CA PHE A 63 9.13 1.50 4.49
C PHE A 63 9.97 1.59 3.21
N ASN A 64 10.58 0.48 2.79
CA ASN A 64 11.36 0.43 1.54
C ASN A 64 10.49 0.55 0.28
N GLN A 65 9.19 0.26 0.39
CA GLN A 65 8.24 0.28 -0.73
C GLN A 65 7.16 1.36 -0.59
N GLU A 66 7.39 2.37 0.25
CA GLU A 66 6.39 3.41 0.55
C GLU A 66 5.82 4.08 -0.72
N GLY A 67 6.66 4.42 -1.71
CA GLY A 67 6.21 5.06 -2.94
C GLY A 67 5.19 4.20 -3.70
N ILE A 68 5.43 2.89 -3.81
CA ILE A 68 4.47 1.96 -4.45
C ILE A 68 3.23 1.81 -3.59
N LEU A 69 3.40 1.71 -2.28
CA LEU A 69 2.29 1.54 -1.34
C LEU A 69 1.32 2.73 -1.37
N PHE A 70 1.85 3.95 -1.41
CA PHE A 70 1.04 5.17 -1.59
C PHE A 70 0.40 5.25 -2.98
N THR A 71 1.09 4.76 -4.01
CA THR A 71 0.52 4.67 -5.38
C THR A 71 -0.69 3.73 -5.44
N VAL A 72 -0.70 2.64 -4.65
CA VAL A 72 -1.83 1.71 -4.53
C VAL A 72 -2.93 2.26 -3.61
N GLY A 73 -2.54 2.77 -2.44
CA GLY A 73 -3.49 3.18 -1.40
C GLY A 73 -4.36 4.36 -1.79
N LEU A 74 -3.79 5.33 -2.53
CA LEU A 74 -4.50 6.56 -2.86
C LEU A 74 -5.69 6.34 -3.81
N PRO A 75 -5.58 5.57 -4.92
CA PRO A 75 -6.72 5.23 -5.75
C PRO A 75 -7.80 4.41 -5.05
N ILE A 76 -7.44 3.56 -4.08
CA ILE A 76 -8.41 2.81 -3.27
C ILE A 76 -9.35 3.76 -2.52
N GLY A 77 -8.82 4.85 -1.95
CA GLY A 77 -9.63 5.84 -1.24
C GLY A 77 -10.33 6.87 -2.13
N LEU A 78 -9.76 7.19 -3.30
CA LEU A 78 -10.19 8.33 -4.12
C LEU A 78 -10.95 7.97 -5.40
N ALA A 79 -10.81 6.76 -5.94
CA ALA A 79 -11.58 6.35 -7.11
C ALA A 79 -13.06 6.15 -6.76
N ASN A 80 -13.94 6.60 -7.67
CA ASN A 80 -15.39 6.58 -7.47
C ASN A 80 -15.99 5.20 -7.78
N LYS A 81 -15.33 4.40 -8.60
CA LYS A 81 -15.71 3.05 -9.03
C LYS A 81 -14.45 2.23 -9.32
N ALA A 82 -14.61 0.91 -9.50
CA ALA A 82 -13.54 -0.01 -9.89
C ALA A 82 -12.19 0.24 -9.20
N ARG A 83 -12.20 0.46 -7.88
CA ARG A 83 -11.06 0.96 -7.10
C ARG A 83 -9.79 0.09 -7.24
N GLY A 84 -9.96 -1.23 -7.29
CA GLY A 84 -8.84 -2.16 -7.53
C GLY A 84 -8.17 -1.95 -8.89
N ARG A 85 -8.97 -1.66 -9.94
CA ARG A 85 -8.45 -1.33 -11.27
C ARG A 85 -7.74 0.02 -11.28
N ALA A 86 -8.31 1.03 -10.63
CA ALA A 86 -7.66 2.33 -10.48
C ALA A 86 -6.30 2.23 -9.77
N ALA A 87 -6.18 1.34 -8.77
CA ALA A 87 -4.92 1.08 -8.07
C ALA A 87 -3.89 0.39 -8.98
N MET A 88 -4.31 -0.64 -9.72
CA MET A 88 -3.46 -1.31 -10.72
C MET A 88 -2.96 -0.32 -11.79
N GLU A 89 -3.88 0.49 -12.35
CA GLU A 89 -3.56 1.52 -13.34
C GLU A 89 -2.52 2.51 -12.79
N ALA A 90 -2.65 2.92 -11.53
CA ALA A 90 -1.73 3.87 -10.90
C ALA A 90 -0.33 3.29 -10.72
N VAL A 91 -0.22 2.03 -10.30
CA VAL A 91 1.08 1.34 -10.17
C VAL A 91 1.79 1.27 -11.51
N ILE A 92 1.12 0.80 -12.56
CA ILE A 92 1.76 0.68 -13.87
C ILE A 92 2.10 2.05 -14.45
N ALA A 93 1.27 3.07 -14.25
CA ALA A 93 1.60 4.45 -14.63
C ALA A 93 2.82 5.00 -13.87
N TYR A 94 2.95 4.71 -12.58
CA TYR A 94 4.09 5.14 -11.77
C TYR A 94 5.39 4.46 -12.19
N LEU A 95 5.35 3.16 -12.51
CA LEU A 95 6.51 2.48 -13.10
C LEU A 95 6.84 3.04 -14.48
N THR A 96 5.84 3.28 -15.33
CA THR A 96 6.02 3.90 -16.66
C THR A 96 6.69 5.26 -16.57
N TYR A 97 6.24 6.10 -15.63
CA TYR A 97 6.85 7.40 -15.32
C TYR A 97 8.34 7.26 -14.95
N ASN A 98 8.68 6.31 -14.09
CA ASN A 98 10.08 6.06 -13.70
C ASN A 98 10.92 5.48 -14.85
N TYR A 99 10.36 4.61 -15.69
CA TYR A 99 11.03 4.15 -16.90
C TYR A 99 11.32 5.30 -17.86
N PHE A 100 10.38 6.22 -18.05
CA PHE A 100 10.61 7.41 -18.87
C PHE A 100 11.70 8.31 -18.30
N ILE A 101 11.72 8.55 -16.98
CA ILE A 101 12.82 9.30 -16.36
C ILE A 101 14.16 8.60 -16.59
N GLY A 102 14.24 7.29 -16.31
CA GLY A 102 15.46 6.51 -16.53
C GLY A 102 15.94 6.59 -17.97
N ALA A 103 15.06 6.36 -18.94
CA ALA A 103 15.38 6.45 -20.36
C ALA A 103 15.81 7.87 -20.77
N MET A 104 15.11 8.91 -20.29
CA MET A 104 15.47 10.31 -20.54
C MET A 104 16.85 10.66 -19.99
N LEU A 105 17.21 10.16 -18.80
CA LEU A 105 18.52 10.38 -18.20
C LEU A 105 19.63 9.56 -18.88
N THR A 106 19.35 8.36 -19.36
CA THR A 106 20.28 7.58 -20.17
C THR A 106 20.61 8.31 -21.48
N HIS A 107 19.60 8.83 -22.19
CA HIS A 107 19.83 9.49 -23.48
C HIS A 107 20.31 10.94 -23.35
N TRP A 108 19.79 11.68 -22.37
CA TRP A 108 19.94 13.14 -22.28
C TRP A 108 20.34 13.61 -20.87
N GLY A 109 20.86 12.74 -20.01
CA GLY A 109 21.21 13.09 -18.63
C GLY A 109 22.13 14.30 -18.49
N ALA A 110 23.07 14.49 -19.42
CA ALA A 110 23.94 15.66 -19.44
C ALA A 110 23.16 16.99 -19.57
N ALA A 111 22.09 17.02 -20.37
CA ALA A 111 21.23 18.20 -20.52
C ALA A 111 20.42 18.51 -19.24
N PHE A 112 20.21 17.49 -18.39
CA PHE A 112 19.50 17.61 -17.12
C PHE A 112 20.43 17.78 -15.91
N GLY A 113 21.75 17.91 -16.12
CA GLY A 113 22.73 18.06 -15.03
C GLY A 113 23.16 16.76 -14.36
N ILE A 114 22.88 15.60 -14.98
CA ILE A 114 23.27 14.27 -14.51
C ILE A 114 24.06 13.57 -15.64
N PRO A 115 25.28 14.04 -15.96
CA PRO A 115 26.12 13.39 -16.97
C PRO A 115 26.53 11.98 -16.52
N ASN A 116 26.73 11.07 -17.47
CA ASN A 116 27.13 9.68 -17.21
C ASN A 116 26.15 8.89 -16.33
N PHE A 117 24.85 9.17 -16.40
CA PHE A 117 23.81 8.49 -15.62
C PHE A 117 23.98 6.97 -15.55
N ASP A 118 24.27 6.30 -16.66
CA ASP A 118 24.42 4.84 -16.71
C ASP A 118 25.56 4.32 -15.83
N LYS A 119 26.62 5.12 -15.64
CA LYS A 119 27.80 4.75 -14.82
C LYS A 119 27.59 4.99 -13.33
N ILE A 120 26.59 5.79 -12.94
CA ILE A 120 26.31 6.07 -11.53
C ILE A 120 25.70 4.82 -10.89
N GLN A 121 26.34 4.35 -9.82
CA GLN A 121 25.86 3.23 -9.00
C GLN A 121 25.04 3.77 -7.83
N ILE A 122 23.92 3.12 -7.55
CA ILE A 122 23.09 3.41 -6.37
C ILE A 122 23.65 2.61 -5.20
N VAL A 123 24.07 3.30 -4.15
CA VAL A 123 24.62 2.71 -2.94
C VAL A 123 23.62 2.93 -1.81
N ALA A 124 23.37 1.88 -1.02
CA ALA A 124 22.54 2.00 0.16
C ALA A 124 23.14 3.03 1.13
N ASN A 125 22.28 3.80 1.84
CA ASN A 125 22.72 4.80 2.82
C ASN A 125 23.69 5.83 2.23
N ALA A 126 23.36 6.39 1.07
CA ALA A 126 24.14 7.45 0.43
C ALA A 126 23.20 8.47 -0.22
N THR A 127 23.71 9.67 -0.53
CA THR A 127 22.93 10.71 -1.21
C THR A 127 22.65 10.40 -2.67
N ASN A 128 23.41 9.48 -3.27
CA ASN A 128 23.22 8.94 -4.62
C ASN A 128 23.03 9.99 -5.72
N HIS A 129 23.55 11.20 -5.54
CA HIS A 129 23.35 12.33 -6.47
C HIS A 129 21.88 12.64 -6.78
N GLY A 130 20.96 12.37 -5.83
CA GLY A 130 19.52 12.54 -6.04
C GLY A 130 18.90 11.45 -6.93
N LEU A 131 19.56 10.29 -7.05
CA LEU A 131 19.07 9.11 -7.74
C LEU A 131 18.70 8.01 -6.74
N THR A 132 17.80 7.12 -7.15
CA THR A 132 17.41 5.95 -6.37
C THR A 132 16.96 4.81 -7.28
N ASN A 133 16.65 3.66 -6.70
CA ASN A 133 16.02 2.53 -7.38
C ASN A 133 14.58 2.38 -6.90
N ILE A 134 13.62 2.52 -7.81
CA ILE A 134 12.19 2.31 -7.54
C ILE A 134 11.74 1.07 -8.29
N ALA A 135 11.35 0.01 -7.58
CA ALA A 135 11.02 -1.29 -8.19
C ALA A 135 12.11 -1.81 -9.15
N GLY A 136 13.39 -1.60 -8.82
CA GLY A 136 14.53 -1.98 -9.68
C GLY A 136 14.84 -1.02 -10.82
N ILE A 137 14.11 0.10 -10.94
CA ILE A 137 14.32 1.12 -11.98
C ILE A 137 15.20 2.23 -11.41
N LYS A 138 16.40 2.42 -11.97
CA LYS A 138 17.25 3.58 -11.65
C LYS A 138 16.60 4.85 -12.18
N THR A 139 16.32 5.80 -11.30
CA THR A 139 15.50 6.99 -11.58
C THR A 139 15.87 8.14 -10.63
N LEU A 140 15.24 9.30 -10.79
CA LEU A 140 15.34 10.42 -9.85
C LEU A 140 14.65 10.07 -8.53
N ASP A 141 15.29 10.40 -7.41
CA ASP A 141 14.70 10.24 -6.09
C ASP A 141 13.70 11.36 -5.82
N THR A 142 12.45 11.15 -6.28
CA THR A 142 11.34 12.06 -6.03
C THR A 142 10.66 11.84 -4.68
N SER A 143 11.17 10.91 -3.85
CA SER A 143 10.49 10.40 -2.66
C SER A 143 9.02 10.02 -2.96
N ILE A 144 8.15 10.00 -1.93
CA ILE A 144 6.73 9.69 -2.04
C ILE A 144 5.99 10.73 -2.90
N LEU A 145 6.52 11.95 -3.05
CA LEU A 145 5.87 13.01 -3.83
C LEU A 145 5.59 12.58 -5.27
N GLY A 146 6.54 11.91 -5.93
CA GLY A 146 6.34 11.38 -7.29
C GLY A 146 5.18 10.39 -7.37
N ALA A 147 5.10 9.47 -6.41
CA ALA A 147 4.01 8.52 -6.28
C ALA A 147 2.65 9.21 -6.11
N LEU A 148 2.56 10.23 -5.24
CA LEU A 148 1.32 10.97 -4.99
C LEU A 148 0.84 11.72 -6.24
N VAL A 149 1.74 12.38 -6.95
CA VAL A 149 1.40 13.12 -8.17
C VAL A 149 0.86 12.16 -9.23
N VAL A 150 1.54 11.04 -9.49
CA VAL A 150 1.09 10.06 -10.48
C VAL A 150 -0.24 9.43 -10.08
N ALA A 151 -0.39 9.04 -8.81
CA ALA A 151 -1.62 8.44 -8.31
C ALA A 151 -2.82 9.41 -8.43
N LEU A 152 -2.64 10.70 -8.12
CA LEU A 152 -3.70 11.71 -8.29
C LEU A 152 -4.09 11.92 -9.76
N ILE A 153 -3.11 11.94 -10.67
CA ILE A 153 -3.37 12.02 -12.11
C ILE A 153 -4.18 10.81 -12.57
N VAL A 154 -3.79 9.60 -12.17
CA VAL A 154 -4.50 8.38 -12.56
C VAL A 154 -5.89 8.32 -11.95
N VAL A 155 -6.07 8.69 -10.68
CA VAL A 155 -7.39 8.81 -10.06
C VAL A 155 -8.30 9.76 -10.84
N TRP A 156 -7.75 10.89 -11.30
CA TRP A 156 -8.50 11.83 -12.12
C TRP A 156 -8.88 11.23 -13.48
N LEU A 157 -7.92 10.60 -14.18
CA LEU A 157 -8.16 9.92 -15.46
C LEU A 157 -9.20 8.81 -15.31
N HIS A 158 -9.06 7.94 -14.30
CA HIS A 158 -9.96 6.85 -14.01
C HIS A 158 -11.38 7.34 -13.76
N ASN A 159 -11.54 8.30 -12.85
CA ASN A 159 -12.85 8.85 -12.51
C ASN A 159 -13.55 9.50 -13.72
N LYS A 160 -12.78 10.06 -14.66
CA LYS A 160 -13.30 10.74 -15.84
C LYS A 160 -13.56 9.82 -17.03
N TYR A 161 -12.71 8.83 -17.27
CA TYR A 161 -12.64 8.12 -18.55
C TYR A 161 -12.89 6.61 -18.48
N PHE A 162 -12.99 6.02 -17.29
CA PHE A 162 -13.17 4.58 -17.15
C PHE A 162 -14.41 4.04 -17.91
N ASP A 163 -15.54 4.75 -17.88
CA ASP A 163 -16.77 4.34 -18.61
C ASP A 163 -16.89 4.97 -20.00
N LYS A 164 -15.80 5.54 -20.54
CA LYS A 164 -15.88 6.15 -21.87
C LYS A 164 -16.04 5.05 -22.92
N LYS A 165 -17.18 5.09 -23.62
CA LYS A 165 -17.41 4.25 -24.79
C LYS A 165 -16.51 4.70 -25.94
N LEU A 166 -15.73 3.76 -26.44
CA LEU A 166 -14.94 3.89 -27.66
C LEU A 166 -15.70 3.29 -28.85
N PRO A 167 -15.38 3.69 -30.10
CA PRO A 167 -15.93 3.03 -31.29
C PRO A 167 -15.69 1.52 -31.26
N ASP A 168 -16.57 0.75 -31.88
CA ASP A 168 -16.60 -0.73 -31.75
C ASP A 168 -15.26 -1.41 -32.06
N TRP A 169 -14.53 -0.92 -33.06
CA TRP A 169 -13.20 -1.44 -33.43
C TRP A 169 -12.11 -1.19 -32.37
N LEU A 170 -12.32 -0.25 -31.44
CA LEU A 170 -11.47 0.02 -30.28
C LEU A 170 -12.08 -0.51 -28.97
N GLY A 171 -13.14 -1.32 -29.04
CA GLY A 171 -13.85 -1.80 -27.86
C GLY A 171 -12.92 -2.42 -26.81
N THR A 172 -11.93 -3.21 -27.24
CA THR A 172 -10.94 -3.88 -26.37
C THR A 172 -10.09 -2.91 -25.53
N PHE A 173 -9.98 -1.65 -25.96
CA PHE A 173 -9.24 -0.63 -25.24
C PHE A 173 -10.11 0.12 -24.22
N GLN A 174 -11.40 -0.19 -24.04
CA GLN A 174 -12.25 0.49 -23.05
C GLN A 174 -11.85 0.17 -21.59
N GLY A 175 -12.39 0.91 -20.62
CA GLY A 175 -12.11 0.69 -19.21
C GLY A 175 -10.67 1.04 -18.83
N SER A 176 -10.03 0.13 -18.08
CA SER A 176 -8.66 0.32 -17.57
C SER A 176 -7.63 0.50 -18.66
N THR A 177 -7.78 -0.19 -19.79
CA THR A 177 -6.85 -0.07 -20.91
C THR A 177 -6.87 1.36 -21.47
N TYR A 178 -8.04 2.00 -21.52
CA TYR A 178 -8.18 3.37 -22.01
C TYR A 178 -7.53 4.35 -21.03
N VAL A 179 -7.82 4.18 -19.73
CA VAL A 179 -7.26 5.02 -18.67
C VAL A 179 -5.73 4.92 -18.67
N TYR A 180 -5.19 3.70 -18.77
CA TYR A 180 -3.76 3.49 -18.83
C TYR A 180 -3.13 4.08 -20.09
N ALA A 181 -3.76 3.93 -21.27
CA ALA A 181 -3.28 4.55 -22.50
C ALA A 181 -3.17 6.09 -22.36
N LEU A 182 -4.18 6.73 -21.77
CA LEU A 182 -4.11 8.16 -21.46
C LEU A 182 -3.00 8.48 -20.45
N ALA A 183 -2.87 7.68 -19.39
CA ALA A 183 -1.85 7.86 -18.37
C ALA A 183 -0.44 7.77 -18.99
N PHE A 184 -0.19 6.79 -19.84
CA PHE A 184 1.08 6.60 -20.55
C PHE A 184 1.51 7.88 -21.28
N PHE A 185 0.62 8.48 -22.09
CA PHE A 185 0.94 9.72 -22.80
C PHE A 185 1.11 10.92 -21.86
N VAL A 186 0.41 10.97 -20.73
CA VAL A 186 0.57 12.00 -19.70
C VAL A 186 1.90 11.84 -18.93
N MET A 187 2.38 10.61 -18.75
CA MET A 187 3.64 10.36 -18.04
C MET A 187 4.88 10.86 -18.81
N ILE A 188 4.83 10.95 -20.14
CA ILE A 188 5.95 11.49 -20.95
C ILE A 188 6.27 12.95 -20.59
N PRO A 189 5.34 13.92 -20.75
CA PRO A 189 5.61 15.30 -20.38
C PRO A 189 5.85 15.46 -18.88
N LEU A 190 5.20 14.65 -18.03
CA LEU A 190 5.46 14.67 -16.59
C LEU A 190 6.91 14.26 -16.27
N ALA A 191 7.41 13.15 -16.86
CA ALA A 191 8.78 12.71 -16.70
C ALA A 191 9.78 13.78 -17.20
N LEU A 192 9.51 14.40 -18.35
CA LEU A 192 10.35 15.47 -18.89
C LEU A 192 10.42 16.69 -17.95
N ILE A 193 9.27 17.12 -17.43
CA ILE A 193 9.19 18.20 -16.43
C ILE A 193 9.98 17.82 -15.18
N THR A 194 9.87 16.57 -14.70
CA THR A 194 10.66 16.08 -13.57
C THR A 194 12.15 16.10 -13.86
N CYS A 195 12.60 15.60 -15.02
CA CYS A 195 14.01 15.63 -15.41
C CYS A 195 14.59 17.04 -15.44
N TRP A 196 13.80 18.04 -15.83
CA TRP A 196 14.26 19.43 -15.88
C TRP A 196 14.14 20.18 -14.54
N GLY A 197 13.08 19.90 -13.78
CA GLY A 197 12.75 20.60 -12.54
C GLY A 197 13.41 20.00 -11.31
N TRP A 198 13.41 18.67 -11.18
CA TRP A 198 13.83 17.98 -9.96
C TRP A 198 15.32 18.18 -9.61
N PRO A 199 16.28 18.15 -10.57
CA PRO A 199 17.67 18.47 -10.25
C PRO A 199 17.83 19.87 -9.62
N LYS A 200 16.97 20.84 -9.96
CA LYS A 200 17.00 22.18 -9.34
C LYS A 200 16.47 22.18 -7.92
N VAL A 201 15.45 21.36 -7.65
CA VAL A 201 14.98 21.11 -6.27
C VAL A 201 16.12 20.51 -5.45
N GLN A 202 16.87 19.56 -6.02
CA GLN A 202 18.04 18.96 -5.37
C GLN A 202 19.12 20.01 -5.06
N MET A 203 19.43 20.93 -6.00
CA MET A 203 20.34 22.04 -5.72
C MET A 203 19.84 22.94 -4.59
N GLY A 204 18.54 23.21 -4.52
CA GLY A 204 17.92 23.95 -3.41
C GLY A 204 18.12 23.25 -2.07
N ILE A 205 17.92 21.93 -2.03
CA ILE A 205 18.17 21.10 -0.85
C ILE A 205 19.64 21.17 -0.43
N THR A 206 20.59 21.08 -1.38
CA THR A 206 22.02 21.22 -1.11
C THR A 206 22.38 22.62 -0.57
N SER A 207 21.83 23.69 -1.15
CA SER A 207 22.04 25.05 -0.64
C SER A 207 21.52 25.20 0.79
N MET A 208 20.40 24.58 1.11
CA MET A 208 19.80 24.61 2.44
C MET A 208 20.68 23.87 3.47
N GLN A 209 21.38 22.80 3.08
CA GLN A 209 22.33 22.10 3.95
C GLN A 209 23.44 23.04 4.43
N HIS A 210 24.09 23.79 3.52
CA HIS A 210 25.15 24.72 3.88
C HIS A 210 24.67 25.81 4.85
N PHE A 211 23.47 26.34 4.61
CA PHE A 211 22.84 27.32 5.50
C PHE A 211 22.55 26.75 6.89
N ILE A 212 21.94 25.55 6.95
CA ILE A 212 21.62 24.85 8.20
C ILE A 212 22.89 24.61 9.02
N VAL A 213 23.95 24.09 8.41
CA VAL A 213 25.20 23.76 9.11
C VAL A 213 25.89 25.01 9.66
N GLY A 214 25.86 26.13 8.92
CA GLY A 214 26.50 27.38 9.34
C GLY A 214 25.73 28.18 10.40
N SER A 215 24.49 27.82 10.72
CA SER A 215 23.58 28.68 11.51
C SER A 215 23.48 28.30 13.00
N GLY A 216 24.32 27.39 13.50
CA GLY A 216 24.36 27.01 14.92
C GLY A 216 23.00 26.51 15.44
N PHE A 217 22.53 27.06 16.57
CA PHE A 217 21.23 26.70 17.17
C PHE A 217 20.04 26.90 16.23
N ILE A 218 20.06 27.98 15.43
CA ILE A 218 19.00 28.24 14.44
C ILE A 218 19.01 27.17 13.36
N GLY A 219 20.22 26.76 12.93
CA GLY A 219 20.42 25.67 12.00
C GLY A 219 19.81 24.35 12.49
N VAL A 220 20.15 23.96 13.72
CA VAL A 220 19.56 22.77 14.37
C VAL A 220 18.04 22.89 14.41
N TRP A 221 17.49 24.01 14.86
CA TRP A 221 16.04 24.21 14.92
C TRP A 221 15.37 24.05 13.56
N ILE A 222 15.91 24.69 12.50
CA ILE A 222 15.36 24.62 11.15
C ILE A 222 15.40 23.19 10.63
N TYR A 223 16.52 22.50 10.82
CA TYR A 223 16.65 21.10 10.41
C TYR A 223 15.61 20.20 11.10
N GLN A 224 15.45 20.32 12.41
CA GLN A 224 14.45 19.56 13.17
C GLN A 224 13.01 19.89 12.74
N PHE A 225 12.74 21.17 12.47
CA PHE A 225 11.45 21.62 11.97
C PHE A 225 11.14 21.02 10.60
N LEU A 226 12.10 21.06 9.67
CA LEU A 226 11.95 20.54 8.31
C LEU A 226 11.77 19.01 8.29
N ASN A 227 12.55 18.29 9.09
CA ASN A 227 12.41 16.84 9.22
C ASN A 227 11.02 16.43 9.69
N ARG A 228 10.42 17.23 10.57
CA ARG A 228 9.06 16.96 11.01
C ARG A 228 8.06 17.41 9.96
N VAL A 229 7.99 18.70 9.64
CA VAL A 229 6.90 19.30 8.84
C VAL A 229 6.74 18.69 7.43
N LEU A 230 7.82 18.14 6.86
CA LEU A 230 7.83 17.57 5.51
C LEU A 230 7.41 16.10 5.41
N ILE A 231 7.18 15.40 6.54
CA ILE A 231 6.75 13.98 6.57
C ILE A 231 5.58 13.67 5.60
N PRO A 232 4.50 14.48 5.49
CA PRO A 232 3.36 14.18 4.61
C PRO A 232 3.70 14.07 3.13
N THR A 233 4.83 14.64 2.73
CA THR A 233 5.32 14.66 1.36
C THR A 233 6.45 13.67 1.12
N GLY A 234 6.97 13.02 2.17
CA GLY A 234 8.20 12.22 2.11
C GLY A 234 9.48 13.06 2.00
N LEU A 235 9.41 14.36 1.69
CA LEU A 235 10.60 15.21 1.45
C LEU A 235 11.56 15.32 2.63
N HIS A 236 11.12 14.95 3.84
CA HIS A 236 12.00 14.84 5.00
C HIS A 236 13.18 13.87 4.79
N HIS A 237 13.03 12.80 3.98
CA HIS A 237 14.13 11.91 3.60
C HIS A 237 15.27 12.67 2.91
N LEU A 238 14.94 13.62 2.05
CA LEU A 238 15.93 14.44 1.35
C LEU A 238 16.61 15.46 2.27
N VAL A 239 16.00 15.77 3.41
CA VAL A 239 16.58 16.65 4.44
C VAL A 239 17.55 15.87 5.31
N TYR A 240 17.16 14.71 5.86
CA TYR A 240 18.02 14.01 6.82
C TYR A 240 19.10 13.14 6.18
N ILE A 241 18.87 12.49 5.02
CA ILE A 241 19.85 11.55 4.42
C ILE A 241 21.22 12.21 4.23
N PRO A 242 21.31 13.45 3.70
CA PRO A 242 22.60 14.13 3.54
C PRO A 242 23.33 14.40 4.86
N PHE A 243 22.64 14.51 5.99
CA PHE A 243 23.24 14.70 7.31
C PHE A 243 23.59 13.37 7.97
N GLN A 244 22.66 12.41 7.94
CA GLN A 244 22.81 11.12 8.60
C GLN A 244 23.85 10.23 7.91
N PHE A 245 23.86 10.23 6.58
CA PHE A 245 24.68 9.33 5.76
C PHE A 245 25.55 10.07 4.73
N GLY A 246 25.18 11.31 4.39
CA GLY A 246 25.92 12.13 3.45
C GLY A 246 26.98 13.03 4.09
N PRO A 247 27.77 13.73 3.27
CA PRO A 247 28.87 14.57 3.74
C PRO A 247 28.43 15.96 4.21
N ALA A 248 27.15 16.19 4.56
CA ALA A 248 26.67 17.54 4.86
C ALA A 248 27.36 18.15 6.09
N VAL A 249 27.73 17.33 7.08
CA VAL A 249 28.42 17.77 8.30
C VAL A 249 29.80 17.13 8.44
N VAL A 250 29.88 15.81 8.28
CA VAL A 250 31.12 15.03 8.36
C VAL A 250 31.19 14.06 7.18
N ALA A 251 32.40 13.78 6.70
CA ALA A 251 32.60 12.80 5.63
C ALA A 251 32.02 11.43 6.04
N GLY A 252 31.12 10.89 5.23
CA GLY A 252 30.45 9.61 5.50
C GLY A 252 29.22 9.67 6.41
N GLY A 253 28.77 10.86 6.82
CA GLY A 253 27.53 11.06 7.59
C GLY A 253 27.68 10.94 9.10
N LEU A 254 26.77 11.60 9.80
CA LEU A 254 26.79 11.68 11.26
C LEU A 254 26.54 10.34 11.94
N GLN A 255 25.70 9.44 11.38
CA GLN A 255 25.42 8.17 12.06
C GLN A 255 26.62 7.22 12.05
N PRO A 256 27.28 6.96 10.89
CA PRO A 256 28.52 6.19 10.89
C PRO A 256 29.61 6.86 11.73
N TYR A 257 29.67 8.19 11.74
CA TYR A 257 30.60 8.94 12.57
C TYR A 257 30.35 8.72 14.07
N TRP A 258 29.11 8.85 14.54
CA TRP A 258 28.72 8.59 15.92
C TRP A 258 29.08 7.17 16.36
N LEU A 259 28.69 6.17 15.58
CA LEU A 259 28.94 4.76 15.89
C LEU A 259 30.44 4.43 15.95
N LYS A 260 31.24 5.04 15.07
CA LYS A 260 32.70 4.86 15.06
C LYS A 260 33.36 5.40 16.34
N HIS A 261 32.86 6.50 16.89
CA HIS A 261 33.45 7.15 18.07
C HIS A 261 32.73 6.80 19.38
N LEU A 262 31.67 5.97 19.33
CA LEU A 262 30.83 5.65 20.49
C LEU A 262 31.62 5.10 21.68
N ALA A 263 32.60 4.21 21.44
CA ALA A 263 33.45 3.66 22.49
C ALA A 263 34.39 4.72 23.12
N GLU A 264 34.89 5.66 22.31
CA GLU A 264 35.69 6.79 22.79
C GLU A 264 34.86 7.73 23.67
N TYR A 265 33.65 8.05 23.22
CA TYR A 265 32.71 8.87 23.99
C TYR A 265 32.32 8.20 25.30
N ALA A 266 32.08 6.89 25.28
CA ALA A 266 31.75 6.11 26.48
C ALA A 266 32.86 6.16 27.53
N ALA A 267 34.13 6.05 27.11
CA ALA A 267 35.27 6.06 28.02
C ALA A 267 35.66 7.46 28.53
N SER A 268 35.13 8.53 27.93
CA SER A 268 35.46 9.91 28.31
C SER A 268 34.60 10.40 29.48
N THR A 269 35.23 11.06 30.45
CA THR A 269 34.56 11.78 31.55
C THR A 269 34.24 13.25 31.22
N LYS A 270 34.71 13.75 30.07
CA LYS A 270 34.36 15.11 29.59
C LYS A 270 32.92 15.14 29.09
N PRO A 271 32.16 16.24 29.31
CA PRO A 271 30.81 16.35 28.80
C PRO A 271 30.72 16.08 27.29
N LEU A 272 29.71 15.31 26.86
CA LEU A 272 29.48 15.04 25.42
C LEU A 272 29.44 16.31 24.58
N SER A 273 28.92 17.41 25.13
CA SER A 273 28.85 18.71 24.47
C SER A 273 30.21 19.27 24.02
N GLN A 274 31.31 18.82 24.63
CA GLN A 274 32.68 19.23 24.29
C GLN A 274 33.38 18.28 23.31
N ILE A 275 32.97 17.01 23.25
CA ILE A 275 33.66 15.95 22.48
C ILE A 275 32.87 15.46 21.27
N ALA A 276 31.56 15.75 21.20
CA ALA A 276 30.66 15.37 20.12
C ALA A 276 29.87 16.60 19.60
N SER A 277 30.58 17.66 19.23
CA SER A 277 29.99 18.99 18.95
C SER A 277 29.15 19.10 17.67
N VAL A 278 29.14 18.07 16.82
CA VAL A 278 28.45 18.06 15.52
C VAL A 278 27.10 17.31 15.53
N GLU A 279 26.75 16.66 16.64
CA GLU A 279 25.63 15.71 16.71
C GLU A 279 24.23 16.34 16.92
N GLY A 280 24.11 17.66 16.76
CA GLY A 280 22.84 18.37 17.00
C GLY A 280 21.76 18.04 15.99
N PHE A 281 22.16 17.62 14.79
CA PHE A 281 21.29 17.20 13.71
C PHE A 281 20.82 15.75 13.85
N GLN A 282 21.18 15.03 14.91
CA GLN A 282 20.73 13.65 15.13
C GLN A 282 19.65 13.52 16.21
N LEU A 283 19.12 14.65 16.71
CA LEU A 283 18.18 14.64 17.82
C LEU A 283 16.71 14.37 17.40
N TYR A 284 16.40 14.17 16.11
CA TYR A 284 15.02 14.14 15.56
C TYR A 284 14.22 12.86 15.83
N GLY A 285 14.43 12.22 16.97
CA GLY A 285 13.55 11.16 17.44
C GLY A 285 13.09 11.31 18.88
N ASN A 286 13.55 12.34 19.60
CA ASN A 286 13.06 12.62 20.94
C ASN A 286 11.54 12.85 20.95
N GLU A 287 11.00 13.54 19.95
CA GLU A 287 9.57 13.81 19.87
C GLU A 287 8.73 12.54 19.71
N LYS A 288 9.31 11.51 19.09
CA LYS A 288 8.70 10.20 18.88
C LYS A 288 8.53 9.46 20.21
N VAL A 289 9.46 9.68 21.13
CA VAL A 289 9.45 9.10 22.48
C VAL A 289 8.65 9.96 23.46
N PHE A 290 8.84 11.27 23.43
CA PHE A 290 8.36 12.18 24.47
C PHE A 290 7.08 12.94 24.12
N LEU A 291 6.84 13.31 22.86
CA LEU A 291 5.68 14.13 22.49
C LEU A 291 4.49 13.28 22.05
N VAL A 292 4.73 12.23 21.26
CA VAL A 292 3.67 11.37 20.73
C VAL A 292 2.77 10.76 21.82
N PRO A 293 3.28 10.23 22.95
CA PRO A 293 2.40 9.74 24.02
C PRO A 293 1.45 10.82 24.55
N PHE A 294 1.92 12.06 24.66
CA PHE A 294 1.10 13.19 25.13
C PHE A 294 0.10 13.68 24.08
N ILE A 295 0.43 13.58 22.78
CA ILE A 295 -0.52 13.76 21.68
C ILE A 295 -1.63 12.72 21.77
N CYS A 296 -1.28 11.44 21.93
CA CYS A 296 -2.26 10.37 22.12
C CYS A 296 -3.13 10.60 23.37
N LEU A 297 -2.55 11.05 24.49
CA LEU A 297 -3.31 11.42 25.68
C LEU A 297 -4.27 12.58 25.41
N ALA A 298 -3.87 13.59 24.62
CA ALA A 298 -4.76 14.70 24.25
C ALA A 298 -5.93 14.23 23.38
N PHE A 299 -5.68 13.35 22.40
CA PHE A 299 -6.75 12.74 21.60
C PHE A 299 -7.70 11.90 22.45
N TYR A 300 -7.18 11.05 23.33
CA TYR A 300 -8.02 10.26 24.24
C TYR A 300 -8.81 11.12 25.24
N ALA A 301 -8.21 12.20 25.74
CA ALA A 301 -8.88 13.13 26.65
C ALA A 301 -10.04 13.85 25.98
N THR A 302 -9.87 14.21 24.70
CA THR A 302 -10.85 15.00 23.92
C THR A 302 -11.82 14.13 23.10
N ALA A 303 -11.64 12.82 23.05
CA ALA A 303 -12.56 11.88 22.40
C ALA A 303 -13.94 11.83 23.08
N LYS A 304 -14.98 11.59 22.27
CA LYS A 304 -16.35 11.38 22.76
C LYS A 304 -16.42 10.20 23.73
N LYS A 305 -17.29 10.29 24.75
CA LYS A 305 -17.42 9.27 25.81
C LYS A 305 -17.68 7.87 25.25
N ASN A 306 -18.53 7.75 24.23
CA ASN A 306 -18.85 6.49 23.55
C ASN A 306 -17.74 5.94 22.65
N LYS A 307 -16.77 6.78 22.23
CA LYS A 307 -15.69 6.39 21.32
C LYS A 307 -14.35 6.11 22.03
N LYS A 308 -14.20 6.46 23.31
CA LYS A 308 -12.93 6.32 24.06
C LYS A 308 -12.27 4.94 23.94
N LYS A 309 -13.05 3.85 24.02
CA LYS A 309 -12.51 2.48 23.91
C LYS A 309 -11.92 2.20 22.51
N GLN A 310 -12.62 2.63 21.46
CA GLN A 310 -12.14 2.50 20.09
C GLN A 310 -10.92 3.39 19.85
N THR A 311 -10.96 4.63 20.34
CA THR A 311 -9.84 5.57 20.26
C THR A 311 -8.60 5.00 20.95
N SER A 312 -8.72 4.47 22.17
CA SER A 312 -7.56 3.86 22.86
C SER A 312 -7.01 2.64 22.11
N ALA A 313 -7.88 1.84 21.48
CA ALA A 313 -7.45 0.67 20.71
C ALA A 313 -6.60 1.06 19.48
N LEU A 314 -6.83 2.26 18.91
CA LEU A 314 -6.01 2.83 17.84
C LEU A 314 -4.72 3.49 18.39
N LEU A 315 -4.86 4.30 19.44
CA LEU A 315 -3.78 5.16 19.92
C LEU A 315 -2.67 4.39 20.65
N ILE A 316 -2.99 3.30 21.37
CA ILE A 316 -2.00 2.54 22.14
C ILE A 316 -0.97 1.87 21.22
N PRO A 317 -1.36 1.09 20.19
CA PRO A 317 -0.39 0.51 19.26
C PRO A 317 0.41 1.56 18.49
N ALA A 318 -0.22 2.67 18.09
CA ALA A 318 0.47 3.77 17.40
C ALA A 318 1.51 4.45 18.30
N ALA A 319 1.17 4.70 19.57
CA ALA A 319 2.10 5.25 20.55
C ALA A 319 3.26 4.29 20.84
N LEU A 320 2.99 2.99 21.00
CA LEU A 320 4.03 1.97 21.19
C LEU A 320 4.97 1.90 19.99
N THR A 321 4.43 1.91 18.77
CA THR A 321 5.22 1.93 17.53
C THR A 321 6.13 3.16 17.49
N SER A 322 5.58 4.34 17.80
CA SER A 322 6.36 5.59 17.85
C SER A 322 7.45 5.56 18.91
N VAL A 323 7.10 5.18 20.14
CA VAL A 323 8.04 5.20 21.27
C VAL A 323 9.13 4.16 21.07
N LEU A 324 8.79 2.93 20.68
CA LEU A 324 9.75 1.83 20.61
C LEU A 324 10.58 1.88 19.33
N ALA A 325 9.93 2.09 18.18
CA ALA A 325 10.53 2.00 16.85
C ALA A 325 10.91 3.35 16.23
N GLY A 326 10.40 4.45 16.76
CA GLY A 326 10.60 5.76 16.16
C GLY A 326 9.80 5.98 14.87
N ILE A 327 8.64 5.33 14.71
CA ILE A 327 7.76 5.45 13.53
C ILE A 327 6.46 6.14 13.98
N THR A 328 6.22 7.36 13.51
CA THR A 328 5.14 8.24 14.00
C THR A 328 3.97 8.38 13.03
N GLU A 329 4.14 7.94 11.79
CA GLU A 329 3.14 8.00 10.73
C GLU A 329 1.79 7.39 11.16
N PRO A 330 1.74 6.24 11.88
CA PRO A 330 0.48 5.67 12.36
C PRO A 330 -0.37 6.60 13.22
N ILE A 331 0.25 7.55 13.93
CA ILE A 331 -0.47 8.57 14.69
C ILE A 331 -0.60 9.87 13.90
N ASP A 332 0.45 10.33 13.22
CA ASP A 332 0.48 11.63 12.54
C ASP A 332 -0.60 11.70 11.46
N PHE A 333 -0.77 10.64 10.68
CA PHE A 333 -1.71 10.62 9.56
C PHE A 333 -3.18 10.57 10.00
N THR A 334 -3.45 10.29 11.28
CA THR A 334 -4.81 10.27 11.82
C THR A 334 -5.43 11.65 11.98
N TYR A 335 -4.61 12.71 12.05
CA TYR A 335 -5.08 14.07 12.24
C TYR A 335 -4.50 15.08 11.25
N LEU A 336 -3.37 14.78 10.61
CA LEU A 336 -2.64 15.72 9.76
C LEU A 336 -3.52 16.47 8.75
N PHE A 337 -4.45 15.75 8.11
CA PHE A 337 -5.34 16.31 7.10
C PHE A 337 -6.64 16.88 7.68
N ALA A 338 -7.05 16.42 8.87
CA ALA A 338 -8.22 16.95 9.56
C ALA A 338 -7.91 18.24 10.33
N ALA A 339 -6.67 18.40 10.80
CA ALA A 339 -6.19 19.49 11.62
C ALA A 339 -4.73 19.86 11.28
N PRO A 340 -4.44 20.37 10.07
CA PRO A 340 -3.07 20.67 9.62
C PRO A 340 -2.35 21.71 10.49
N VAL A 341 -3.09 22.55 11.21
CA VAL A 341 -2.49 23.51 12.15
C VAL A 341 -1.87 22.79 13.36
N LEU A 342 -2.48 21.72 13.86
CA LEU A 342 -1.89 20.90 14.94
C LEU A 342 -0.57 20.29 14.49
N TRP A 343 -0.48 19.89 13.22
CA TRP A 343 0.75 19.36 12.64
C TRP A 343 1.88 20.38 12.64
N VAL A 344 1.62 21.61 12.19
CA VAL A 344 2.64 22.68 12.21
C VAL A 344 3.07 23.01 13.64
N VAL A 345 2.11 23.08 14.57
CA VAL A 345 2.41 23.33 15.99
C VAL A 345 3.26 22.20 16.59
N TYR A 346 2.96 20.95 16.27
CA TYR A 346 3.80 19.82 16.68
C TYR A 346 5.21 19.91 16.12
N SER A 347 5.38 20.24 14.84
CA SER A 347 6.69 20.46 14.23
C SER A 347 7.49 21.55 14.93
N VAL A 348 6.85 22.66 15.30
CA VAL A 348 7.48 23.75 16.07
C VAL A 348 7.88 23.30 17.47
N LEU A 349 7.00 22.61 18.19
CA LEU A 349 7.28 22.10 19.54
C LEU A 349 8.41 21.07 19.53
N SER A 350 8.41 20.16 18.56
CA SER A 350 9.47 19.17 18.34
C SER A 350 10.82 19.84 18.07
N ALA A 351 10.88 20.77 17.12
CA ALA A 351 12.10 21.48 16.77
C ALA A 351 12.66 22.27 17.96
N THR A 352 11.77 22.92 18.71
CA THR A 352 12.14 23.69 19.90
C THR A 352 12.65 22.78 21.01
N MET A 353 11.95 21.68 21.31
CA MET A 353 12.39 20.71 22.33
C MET A 353 13.79 20.18 22.01
N ASN A 354 14.00 19.72 20.77
CA ASN A 354 15.27 19.17 20.33
C ASN A 354 16.41 20.21 20.41
N THR A 355 16.14 21.45 20.03
CA THR A 355 17.12 22.54 20.11
C THR A 355 17.43 22.93 21.56
N VAL A 356 16.44 22.87 22.46
CA VAL A 356 16.63 23.08 23.90
C VAL A 356 17.48 21.95 24.51
N MET A 357 17.20 20.70 24.17
CA MET A 357 18.02 19.56 24.59
C MET A 357 19.46 19.70 24.08
N TRP A 358 19.65 20.12 22.83
CA TRP A 358 20.96 20.44 22.27
C TRP A 358 21.69 21.54 23.07
N ALA A 359 20.98 22.61 23.45
CA ALA A 359 21.52 23.70 24.26
C ALA A 359 21.97 23.25 25.65
N PHE A 360 21.26 22.30 26.26
CA PHE A 360 21.64 21.67 27.53
C PHE A 360 22.68 20.55 27.38
N GLY A 361 23.24 20.36 26.19
CA GLY A 361 24.38 19.46 25.99
C GLY A 361 24.02 18.04 25.54
N LEU A 362 22.76 17.74 25.19
CA LEU A 362 22.39 16.45 24.61
C LEU A 362 23.12 16.25 23.28
N ARG A 363 23.80 15.11 23.14
CA ARG A 363 24.47 14.65 21.91
C ARG A 363 24.08 13.20 21.65
N GLY A 364 24.11 12.82 20.37
CA GLY A 364 24.01 11.44 19.96
C GLY A 364 22.85 11.15 19.03
N PHE A 365 22.77 9.88 18.63
CA PHE A 365 21.88 9.42 17.59
C PHE A 365 20.49 9.07 18.15
N MET A 366 19.50 9.94 17.94
CA MET A 366 18.19 9.79 18.59
C MET A 366 17.06 9.30 17.67
N SER A 367 17.34 8.93 16.42
CA SER A 367 16.31 8.78 15.38
C SER A 367 15.44 7.52 15.49
N ASP A 368 15.95 6.44 16.10
CA ASP A 368 15.41 5.06 15.98
C ASP A 368 14.52 4.64 17.17
N GLY A 369 13.79 5.60 17.75
CA GLY A 369 12.93 5.35 18.91
C GLY A 369 13.70 4.94 20.17
N ALA A 370 13.01 4.62 21.24
CA ALA A 370 13.59 4.32 22.54
C ALA A 370 14.53 3.11 22.51
N ILE A 371 14.26 2.09 21.68
CA ILE A 371 15.14 0.93 21.55
C ILE A 371 16.46 1.33 20.89
N GLY A 372 16.41 2.05 19.77
CA GLY A 372 17.61 2.54 19.10
C GLY A 372 18.39 3.54 19.94
N ILE A 373 17.68 4.50 20.56
CA ILE A 373 18.27 5.48 21.49
C ILE A 373 18.97 4.78 22.65
N ALA A 374 18.31 3.80 23.28
CA ALA A 374 18.89 3.05 24.39
C ALA A 374 20.18 2.35 23.96
N SER A 375 20.13 1.67 22.81
CA SER A 375 21.22 0.86 22.27
C SER A 375 22.43 1.69 21.89
N MET A 376 22.22 2.85 21.27
CA MET A 376 23.29 3.67 20.69
C MET A 376 23.69 4.86 21.55
N ASN A 377 23.00 5.09 22.68
CA ASN A 377 23.28 6.21 23.58
C ASN A 377 23.13 5.82 25.05
N TRP A 378 21.92 5.52 25.54
CA TRP A 378 21.69 5.41 26.99
C TRP A 378 22.55 4.34 27.64
N LEU A 379 22.55 3.12 27.08
CA LEU A 379 23.29 1.99 27.62
C LEU A 379 24.82 2.18 27.50
N PRO A 380 25.39 2.41 26.30
CA PRO A 380 26.85 2.52 26.16
C PRO A 380 27.45 3.75 26.86
N LEU A 381 26.68 4.83 27.02
CA LEU A 381 27.19 6.08 27.59
C LEU A 381 26.76 6.30 29.05
N TRP A 382 26.03 5.36 29.67
CA TRP A 382 25.46 5.55 31.01
C TRP A 382 26.52 5.88 32.06
N GLU A 383 27.63 5.15 32.07
CA GLU A 383 28.64 5.21 33.13
C GLU A 383 29.17 6.63 33.38
N HIS A 384 29.39 7.42 32.33
CA HIS A 384 29.94 8.77 32.44
C HIS A 384 28.99 9.90 32.03
N HIS A 385 27.89 9.58 31.32
CA HIS A 385 27.01 10.61 30.73
C HIS A 385 25.54 10.50 31.14
N TRP A 386 25.18 9.68 32.14
CA TRP A 386 23.78 9.50 32.57
C TRP A 386 23.04 10.81 32.87
N GLN A 387 23.74 11.84 33.37
CA GLN A 387 23.15 13.16 33.70
C GLN A 387 22.54 13.83 32.47
N THR A 388 23.16 13.66 31.30
CA THR A 388 22.65 14.19 30.02
C THR A 388 21.30 13.55 29.66
N TYR A 389 21.14 12.27 29.94
CA TYR A 389 19.89 11.55 29.65
C TYR A 389 18.82 11.84 30.69
N VAL A 390 19.18 12.05 31.96
CA VAL A 390 18.22 12.56 32.94
C VAL A 390 17.70 13.95 32.52
N MET A 391 18.59 14.83 32.04
CA MET A 391 18.18 16.12 31.46
C MET A 391 17.26 15.93 30.24
N GLN A 392 17.59 15.01 29.33
CA GLN A 392 16.74 14.67 28.17
C GLN A 392 15.33 14.28 28.62
N PHE A 393 15.20 13.37 29.60
CA PHE A 393 13.88 12.96 30.10
C PHE A 393 13.13 14.12 30.75
N ILE A 394 13.79 14.97 31.53
CA ILE A 394 13.17 16.15 32.15
C ILE A 394 12.63 17.10 31.08
N VAL A 395 13.46 17.51 30.11
CA VAL A 395 13.04 18.41 29.02
C VAL A 395 11.95 17.76 28.18
N GLY A 396 12.09 16.48 27.85
CA GLY A 396 11.13 15.71 27.08
C GLY A 396 9.75 15.64 27.74
N ILE A 397 9.69 15.34 29.04
CA ILE A 397 8.44 15.29 29.81
C ILE A 397 7.80 16.68 29.92
N ILE A 398 8.60 17.73 30.16
CA ILE A 398 8.09 19.12 30.21
C ILE A 398 7.43 19.48 28.87
N PHE A 399 8.11 19.25 27.75
CA PHE A 399 7.54 19.51 26.43
C PHE A 399 6.37 18.57 26.10
N GLY A 400 6.36 17.34 26.60
CA GLY A 400 5.23 16.44 26.52
C GLY A 400 3.99 17.03 27.19
N ILE A 401 4.12 17.51 28.43
CA ILE A 401 3.03 18.16 29.16
C ILE A 401 2.55 19.41 28.42
N ILE A 402 3.47 20.26 27.93
CA ILE A 402 3.13 21.42 27.10
C ILE A 402 2.32 20.98 25.87
N THR A 403 2.80 19.96 25.17
CA THR A 403 2.16 19.42 23.96
C THR A 403 0.75 18.92 24.26
N TYR A 404 0.55 18.18 25.37
CA TYR A 404 -0.77 17.73 25.79
C TYR A 404 -1.75 18.89 25.96
N PHE A 405 -1.36 19.94 26.70
CA PHE A 405 -2.23 21.09 26.95
C PHE A 405 -2.49 21.89 25.67
N VAL A 406 -1.45 22.15 24.87
CA VAL A 406 -1.59 22.85 23.59
C VAL A 406 -2.55 22.11 22.66
N PHE A 407 -2.35 20.80 22.47
CA PHE A 407 -3.22 19.97 21.64
C PHE A 407 -4.65 19.96 22.19
N LYS A 408 -4.84 19.66 23.47
CA LYS A 408 -6.16 19.61 24.09
C LYS A 408 -6.92 20.93 23.91
N ILE A 409 -6.29 22.06 24.23
CA ILE A 409 -6.89 23.39 24.13
C ILE A 409 -7.25 23.69 22.67
N MET A 410 -6.35 23.42 21.73
CA MET A 410 -6.62 23.67 20.31
C MET A 410 -7.74 22.78 19.77
N ILE A 411 -7.78 21.50 20.14
CA ILE A 411 -8.84 20.56 19.74
C ILE A 411 -10.19 21.03 20.25
N GLU A 412 -10.28 21.43 21.51
CA GLU A 412 -11.54 21.88 22.12
C GLU A 412 -11.97 23.25 21.60
N LYS A 413 -11.04 24.20 21.48
CA LYS A 413 -11.32 25.59 21.05
C LYS A 413 -11.70 25.68 19.57
N PHE A 414 -11.02 24.94 18.71
CA PHE A 414 -11.26 24.98 17.26
C PHE A 414 -12.12 23.81 16.76
N ASN A 415 -12.57 22.95 17.68
CA ASN A 415 -13.40 21.78 17.40
C ASN A 415 -12.82 20.88 16.30
N TYR A 416 -11.52 20.56 16.38
CA TYR A 416 -10.87 19.67 15.42
C TYR A 416 -11.44 18.25 15.51
N ILE A 417 -11.61 17.61 14.35
CA ILE A 417 -12.06 16.22 14.22
C ILE A 417 -10.85 15.30 14.33
N THR A 418 -10.29 15.19 15.54
CA THR A 418 -9.20 14.24 15.85
C THR A 418 -9.76 12.86 16.19
N PRO A 419 -8.91 11.81 16.29
CA PRO A 419 -9.37 10.46 16.61
C PRO A 419 -10.33 10.39 17.80
N GLY A 420 -11.52 9.82 17.58
CA GLY A 420 -12.57 9.71 18.60
C GLY A 420 -13.50 10.91 18.70
N ARG A 421 -13.36 11.92 17.83
CA ARG A 421 -14.23 13.11 17.74
C ARG A 421 -15.07 13.14 16.45
N GLU A 422 -14.97 12.12 15.61
CA GLU A 422 -15.74 11.97 14.37
C GLU A 422 -17.25 11.92 14.68
N ALA A 423 -18.08 12.30 13.71
CA ALA A 423 -19.52 12.16 13.81
C ALA A 423 -19.90 10.67 14.03
N ASP A 424 -21.04 10.40 14.68
CA ASP A 424 -21.42 9.02 15.06
C ASP A 424 -21.80 8.14 13.85
N ASP A 425 -21.94 8.76 12.66
CA ASP A 425 -22.19 8.15 11.36
C ASP A 425 -20.94 8.02 10.46
N GLU A 426 -19.84 8.69 10.82
CA GLU A 426 -18.53 8.73 10.15
C GLU A 426 -17.52 7.71 10.69
N ASP A 427 -17.97 6.68 11.41
CA ASP A 427 -17.04 5.61 11.80
C ASP A 427 -16.48 4.92 10.55
N VAL A 428 -15.16 4.71 10.54
CA VAL A 428 -14.58 3.47 9.99
C VAL A 428 -14.98 2.35 10.96
N LYS A 429 -16.28 2.03 10.96
CA LYS A 429 -16.76 0.77 11.50
C LYS A 429 -16.21 -0.29 10.56
N LEU A 430 -15.63 -1.36 11.11
CA LEU A 430 -15.78 -2.67 10.48
C LEU A 430 -17.29 -2.91 10.46
N ILE A 431 -17.92 -2.48 9.37
CA ILE A 431 -19.36 -2.50 9.22
C ILE A 431 -19.75 -3.97 9.29
N ASN A 432 -20.51 -4.38 10.30
CA ASN A 432 -21.07 -5.72 10.25
C ASN A 432 -22.03 -5.81 9.04
N LYS A 433 -22.22 -7.01 8.51
CA LYS A 433 -22.97 -7.29 7.28
C LYS A 433 -24.37 -6.62 7.22
N LYS A 434 -24.97 -6.28 8.36
CA LYS A 434 -26.30 -5.67 8.49
C LYS A 434 -26.30 -4.15 8.29
N GLU A 435 -25.31 -3.44 8.84
CA GLU A 435 -25.18 -1.98 8.67
C GLU A 435 -24.67 -1.60 7.26
N TYR A 436 -23.92 -2.49 6.60
CA TYR A 436 -23.46 -2.31 5.21
C TYR A 436 -24.65 -2.34 4.24
N LYS A 437 -25.56 -3.30 4.42
CA LYS A 437 -26.80 -3.42 3.65
C LYS A 437 -27.67 -2.15 3.76
N GLN A 438 -27.71 -1.50 4.92
CA GLN A 438 -28.50 -0.28 5.14
C GLN A 438 -27.89 0.98 4.49
N LYS A 439 -26.55 1.16 4.54
CA LYS A 439 -25.87 2.28 3.85
C LYS A 439 -25.89 2.12 2.32
N MET A 440 -25.91 0.90 1.80
CA MET A 440 -26.07 0.63 0.35
C MET A 440 -27.48 0.94 -0.16
N ALA A 441 -28.52 0.64 0.64
CA ALA A 441 -29.90 1.01 0.32
C ALA A 441 -30.10 2.53 0.20
N ALA A 442 -29.43 3.33 1.04
CA ALA A 442 -29.51 4.79 1.00
C ALA A 442 -28.78 5.43 -0.20
N LYS A 443 -27.75 4.76 -0.75
CA LYS A 443 -26.99 5.24 -1.93
C LYS A 443 -27.66 4.87 -3.26
N ALA A 444 -28.53 3.85 -3.27
CA ALA A 444 -29.31 3.41 -4.41
C ALA A 444 -30.47 4.37 -4.76
N ALA A 445 -30.99 5.11 -3.78
CA ALA A 445 -32.10 6.06 -3.95
C ALA A 445 -31.77 7.29 -4.84
N GLY A 446 -30.53 7.40 -5.35
CA GLY A 446 -30.08 8.52 -6.19
C GLY A 446 -29.46 8.12 -7.54
N LYS A 447 -29.60 6.87 -8.00
CA LYS A 447 -29.14 6.45 -9.33
C LYS A 447 -30.24 6.66 -10.38
N ASP A 448 -29.85 7.13 -11.56
CA ASP A 448 -30.73 7.38 -12.71
C ASP A 448 -31.26 6.05 -13.26
N ALA A 449 -32.59 5.89 -13.31
CA ALA A 449 -33.26 4.68 -13.81
C ALA A 449 -33.01 4.43 -15.31
N ASN A 450 -32.41 5.38 -16.02
CA ASN A 450 -32.06 5.28 -17.44
C ASN A 450 -30.65 4.73 -17.72
N ASP A 451 -29.89 4.27 -16.71
CA ASP A 451 -28.58 3.65 -16.96
C ASP A 451 -28.75 2.31 -17.73
N PRO A 452 -28.18 2.18 -18.94
CA PRO A 452 -28.30 0.99 -19.76
C PRO A 452 -27.65 -0.26 -19.16
N TYR A 453 -26.77 -0.12 -18.14
CA TYR A 453 -26.19 -1.23 -17.39
C TYR A 453 -27.12 -1.72 -16.29
N ILE A 454 -27.81 -0.82 -15.59
CA ILE A 454 -28.83 -1.17 -14.59
C ILE A 454 -30.01 -1.87 -15.25
N ALA A 455 -30.49 -1.34 -16.37
CA ALA A 455 -31.59 -1.96 -17.13
C ALA A 455 -31.23 -3.40 -17.56
N ARG A 456 -29.99 -3.61 -18.02
CA ARG A 456 -29.51 -4.92 -18.48
C ARG A 456 -29.28 -5.89 -17.32
N ALA A 457 -28.70 -5.41 -16.22
CA ALA A 457 -28.52 -6.17 -15.00
C ALA A 457 -29.86 -6.61 -14.41
N THR A 458 -30.84 -5.72 -14.37
CA THR A 458 -32.22 -6.02 -13.93
C THR A 458 -32.84 -7.09 -14.81
N ALA A 459 -32.81 -6.91 -16.12
CA ALA A 459 -33.34 -7.88 -17.07
C ALA A 459 -32.68 -9.26 -16.91
N TYR A 460 -31.34 -9.32 -16.82
CA TYR A 460 -30.66 -10.60 -16.63
C TYR A 460 -30.99 -11.26 -15.28
N LEU A 461 -31.12 -10.50 -14.19
CA LEU A 461 -31.54 -11.08 -12.91
C LEU A 461 -32.94 -11.69 -13.00
N ASP A 462 -33.89 -11.01 -13.63
CA ASP A 462 -35.24 -11.51 -13.81
C ASP A 462 -35.26 -12.78 -14.67
N LEU A 463 -34.52 -12.76 -15.79
CA LEU A 463 -34.39 -13.90 -16.69
C LEU A 463 -33.68 -15.10 -16.06
N LEU A 464 -32.87 -14.89 -15.03
CA LEU A 464 -32.22 -15.97 -14.26
C LEU A 464 -33.13 -16.57 -13.18
N GLY A 465 -34.38 -16.11 -13.07
CA GLY A 465 -35.32 -16.55 -12.04
C GLY A 465 -35.20 -15.77 -10.73
N GLY A 466 -34.60 -14.57 -10.78
CA GLY A 466 -34.40 -13.67 -9.66
C GLY A 466 -33.14 -13.95 -8.84
N ALA A 467 -32.78 -12.99 -7.98
CA ALA A 467 -31.57 -13.05 -7.14
C ALA A 467 -31.51 -14.30 -6.24
N SER A 468 -32.66 -14.82 -5.79
CA SER A 468 -32.74 -16.02 -4.96
C SER A 468 -32.45 -17.32 -5.72
N ASN A 469 -32.52 -17.32 -7.05
CA ASN A 469 -32.21 -18.48 -7.86
C ASN A 469 -30.73 -18.58 -8.20
N ILE A 470 -29.93 -17.55 -7.94
CA ILE A 470 -28.49 -17.53 -8.24
C ILE A 470 -27.71 -18.02 -7.03
N THR A 471 -26.92 -19.07 -7.20
CA THR A 471 -26.04 -19.63 -6.16
C THR A 471 -24.64 -19.04 -6.24
N GLU A 472 -24.14 -18.81 -7.45
CA GLU A 472 -22.83 -18.19 -7.70
C GLU A 472 -22.91 -17.23 -8.88
N LEU A 473 -22.21 -16.10 -8.77
CA LEU A 473 -22.12 -15.11 -9.84
C LEU A 473 -20.68 -14.61 -9.95
N SER A 474 -20.10 -14.77 -11.12
CA SER A 474 -18.76 -14.27 -11.47
C SER A 474 -18.72 -13.84 -12.93
N SER A 475 -17.56 -13.40 -13.42
CA SER A 475 -17.42 -13.01 -14.82
C SER A 475 -16.00 -13.16 -15.35
N CYS A 476 -15.87 -13.32 -16.66
CA CYS A 476 -14.63 -13.07 -17.39
C CYS A 476 -14.76 -11.78 -18.23
N ALA A 477 -13.81 -11.51 -19.14
CA ALA A 477 -13.80 -10.28 -19.94
C ALA A 477 -15.08 -10.05 -20.78
N THR A 478 -15.76 -11.11 -21.21
CA THR A 478 -16.92 -11.02 -22.13
C THR A 478 -18.14 -11.83 -21.72
N ARG A 479 -18.07 -12.62 -20.64
CA ARG A 479 -19.16 -13.50 -20.19
C ARG A 479 -19.45 -13.36 -18.70
N LEU A 480 -20.73 -13.30 -18.33
CA LEU A 480 -21.18 -13.57 -16.98
C LEU A 480 -21.25 -15.07 -16.78
N ARG A 481 -20.73 -15.57 -15.66
CA ARG A 481 -20.81 -16.96 -15.24
C ARG A 481 -21.75 -17.04 -14.07
N VAL A 482 -22.83 -17.78 -14.24
CA VAL A 482 -23.90 -17.87 -13.25
C VAL A 482 -24.14 -19.33 -12.94
N SER A 483 -24.13 -19.68 -11.67
CA SER A 483 -24.69 -20.93 -11.19
C SER A 483 -26.07 -20.65 -10.61
N VAL A 484 -27.07 -21.44 -10.98
CA VAL A 484 -28.44 -21.32 -10.49
C VAL A 484 -28.86 -22.53 -9.66
N ALA A 485 -29.75 -22.31 -8.70
CA ALA A 485 -30.30 -23.36 -7.85
C ALA A 485 -31.25 -24.26 -8.65
N ASP A 486 -32.10 -23.64 -9.47
CA ASP A 486 -33.13 -24.29 -10.29
C ASP A 486 -33.08 -23.79 -11.75
N PRO A 487 -32.53 -24.60 -12.68
CA PRO A 487 -32.47 -24.27 -14.10
C PRO A 487 -33.83 -24.06 -14.76
N SER A 488 -34.90 -24.64 -14.21
CA SER A 488 -36.25 -24.52 -14.81
C SER A 488 -36.85 -23.11 -14.70
N LYS A 489 -36.29 -22.27 -13.81
CA LYS A 489 -36.68 -20.87 -13.63
C LYS A 489 -35.92 -19.92 -14.55
N VAL A 490 -34.96 -20.42 -15.32
CA VAL A 490 -34.20 -19.62 -16.28
C VAL A 490 -35.03 -19.46 -17.55
N ALA A 491 -35.19 -18.21 -17.99
CA ALA A 491 -35.96 -17.87 -19.18
C ALA A 491 -35.24 -18.30 -20.48
N PRO A 492 -35.97 -18.39 -21.62
CA PRO A 492 -35.38 -18.77 -22.90
C PRO A 492 -34.26 -17.83 -23.38
N ASP A 493 -33.23 -18.37 -24.04
CA ASP A 493 -32.07 -17.64 -24.57
C ASP A 493 -32.43 -16.46 -25.47
N SER A 494 -33.56 -16.54 -26.18
CA SER A 494 -34.08 -15.46 -27.02
C SER A 494 -34.36 -14.18 -26.23
N GLN A 495 -34.75 -14.29 -24.96
CA GLN A 495 -35.01 -13.14 -24.09
C GLN A 495 -33.72 -12.51 -23.56
N PHE A 496 -32.68 -13.31 -23.30
CA PHE A 496 -31.35 -12.78 -23.00
C PHE A 496 -30.79 -12.02 -24.21
N LYS A 497 -30.95 -12.56 -25.42
CA LYS A 497 -30.54 -11.90 -26.67
C LYS A 497 -31.31 -10.61 -26.94
N ALA A 498 -32.62 -10.58 -26.67
CA ALA A 498 -33.43 -9.35 -26.72
C ALA A 498 -32.92 -8.27 -25.75
N ASN A 499 -32.27 -8.68 -24.67
CA ASN A 499 -31.62 -7.81 -23.69
C ASN A 499 -30.10 -7.65 -23.94
N LYS A 500 -29.66 -7.81 -25.20
CA LYS A 500 -28.28 -7.57 -25.67
C LYS A 500 -27.23 -8.58 -25.18
N ALA A 501 -27.64 -9.80 -24.85
CA ALA A 501 -26.69 -10.91 -24.79
C ALA A 501 -26.33 -11.34 -26.23
N VAL A 502 -25.06 -11.61 -26.49
CA VAL A 502 -24.57 -12.21 -27.72
C VAL A 502 -25.02 -13.67 -27.80
N ASN A 503 -24.89 -14.41 -26.69
CA ASN A 503 -25.34 -15.80 -26.59
C ASN A 503 -25.54 -16.22 -25.13
N VAL A 504 -26.22 -17.34 -24.93
CA VAL A 504 -26.30 -18.03 -23.63
C VAL A 504 -25.86 -19.47 -23.84
N VAL A 505 -25.04 -19.98 -22.94
CA VAL A 505 -24.57 -21.37 -22.95
C VAL A 505 -25.00 -22.04 -21.66
N HIS A 506 -25.64 -23.20 -21.74
CA HIS A 506 -26.17 -23.93 -20.58
C HIS A 506 -25.37 -25.20 -20.32
N HIS A 507 -25.04 -25.44 -19.04
CA HIS A 507 -24.35 -26.60 -18.52
C HIS A 507 -25.02 -27.04 -17.21
N GLY A 508 -26.21 -27.64 -17.31
CA GLY A 508 -27.00 -28.07 -16.16
C GLY A 508 -27.40 -26.88 -15.28
N LYS A 509 -26.78 -26.75 -14.11
CA LYS A 509 -26.98 -25.63 -13.17
C LYS A 509 -26.08 -24.43 -13.42
N ALA A 510 -25.02 -24.60 -14.21
CA ALA A 510 -24.14 -23.51 -14.61
C ALA A 510 -24.54 -22.99 -15.98
N LEU A 511 -24.43 -21.68 -16.18
CA LEU A 511 -24.73 -21.03 -17.45
C LEU A 511 -23.86 -19.80 -17.66
N GLN A 512 -23.51 -19.57 -18.93
CA GLN A 512 -22.70 -18.43 -19.35
C GLN A 512 -23.53 -17.49 -20.22
N VAL A 513 -23.75 -16.27 -19.74
CA VAL A 513 -24.38 -15.21 -20.54
C VAL A 513 -23.27 -14.39 -21.18
N ILE A 514 -23.11 -14.51 -22.49
CA ILE A 514 -22.10 -13.78 -23.26
C ILE A 514 -22.67 -12.38 -23.53
N VAL A 515 -22.14 -11.34 -22.86
CA VAL A 515 -22.63 -9.95 -22.98
C VAL A 515 -21.68 -9.08 -23.81
N GLY A 516 -20.40 -9.48 -23.91
CA GLY A 516 -19.35 -8.66 -24.51
C GLY A 516 -18.63 -7.81 -23.46
N LEU A 517 -17.92 -6.77 -23.89
CA LEU A 517 -17.02 -5.99 -23.02
C LEU A 517 -17.71 -5.19 -21.91
N ASP A 518 -19.04 -5.11 -21.94
CA ASP A 518 -19.89 -4.50 -20.92
C ASP A 518 -20.03 -5.36 -19.64
N VAL A 519 -19.49 -6.59 -19.63
CA VAL A 519 -19.65 -7.54 -18.52
C VAL A 519 -19.24 -7.00 -17.15
N PRO A 520 -18.10 -6.29 -16.97
CA PRO A 520 -17.73 -5.77 -15.66
C PRO A 520 -18.77 -4.81 -15.07
N GLN A 521 -19.36 -3.96 -15.90
CA GLN A 521 -20.39 -3.00 -15.51
C GLN A 521 -21.70 -3.71 -15.18
N VAL A 522 -22.10 -4.70 -15.99
CA VAL A 522 -23.32 -5.48 -15.74
C VAL A 522 -23.19 -6.34 -14.49
N LEU A 523 -22.03 -6.96 -14.24
CA LEU A 523 -21.76 -7.74 -13.03
C LEU A 523 -21.86 -6.88 -11.77
N ASP A 524 -21.25 -5.68 -11.78
CA ASP A 524 -21.28 -4.79 -10.62
C ASP A 524 -22.72 -4.36 -10.29
N GLU A 525 -23.53 -4.02 -11.30
CA GLU A 525 -24.94 -3.68 -11.09
C GLU A 525 -25.79 -4.89 -10.67
N MET A 526 -25.59 -6.08 -11.25
CA MET A 526 -26.27 -7.31 -10.81
C MET A 526 -25.95 -7.63 -9.35
N THR A 527 -24.68 -7.51 -8.97
CA THR A 527 -24.21 -7.73 -7.59
C THR A 527 -24.89 -6.76 -6.62
N GLN A 528 -24.98 -5.48 -6.99
CA GLN A 528 -25.64 -4.46 -6.18
C GLN A 528 -27.14 -4.73 -6.01
N LEU A 529 -27.85 -5.11 -7.09
CA LEU A 529 -29.27 -5.44 -7.07
C LEU A 529 -29.57 -6.72 -6.25
N MET A 530 -28.73 -7.74 -6.36
CA MET A 530 -28.85 -8.97 -5.56
C MET A 530 -28.67 -8.71 -4.06
N GLN A 531 -27.73 -7.82 -3.70
CA GLN A 531 -27.49 -7.43 -2.31
C GLN A 531 -28.67 -6.65 -1.70
N GLN A 532 -29.38 -5.84 -2.51
CA GLN A 532 -30.60 -5.13 -2.09
C GLN A 532 -31.77 -6.10 -1.85
N SER A 533 -31.86 -7.14 -2.67
CA SER A 533 -32.93 -8.15 -2.65
C SER A 533 -32.76 -9.19 -1.53
N GLY A 534 -31.67 -9.13 -0.77
CA GLY A 534 -31.36 -10.11 0.27
C GLY A 534 -30.82 -11.46 -0.24
N GLY A 535 -30.33 -11.53 -1.49
CA GLY A 535 -29.75 -12.75 -2.04
C GLY A 535 -28.45 -13.16 -1.34
N ASP A 536 -28.25 -14.47 -1.16
CA ASP A 536 -27.11 -15.07 -0.46
C ASP A 536 -26.08 -15.74 -1.40
N ALA A 537 -26.14 -15.43 -2.71
CA ALA A 537 -25.20 -15.98 -3.69
C ALA A 537 -23.74 -15.71 -3.31
N LYS A 538 -22.86 -16.69 -3.54
CA LYS A 538 -21.41 -16.46 -3.47
C LYS A 538 -21.00 -15.64 -4.69
N VAL A 539 -20.84 -14.33 -4.49
CA VAL A 539 -20.28 -13.43 -5.49
C VAL A 539 -18.77 -13.40 -5.29
N SER A 540 -18.02 -14.00 -6.22
CA SER A 540 -16.56 -13.91 -6.22
C SER A 540 -16.12 -12.77 -7.13
N THR A 541 -15.35 -11.83 -6.57
CA THR A 541 -14.57 -10.86 -7.34
C THR A 541 -13.17 -11.39 -7.65
N GLU A 542 -12.91 -12.67 -7.38
CA GLU A 542 -11.67 -13.34 -7.78
C GLU A 542 -11.69 -13.52 -9.30
N GLN A 543 -11.11 -12.53 -9.98
CA GLN A 543 -10.67 -12.68 -11.34
C GLN A 543 -9.40 -13.53 -11.34
N ASP A 544 -9.43 -14.57 -12.18
CA ASP A 544 -8.30 -15.19 -12.86
C ASP A 544 -7.46 -16.22 -12.07
N ASN A 545 -8.03 -17.41 -11.84
CA ASN A 545 -7.24 -18.62 -12.07
C ASN A 545 -7.74 -19.33 -13.34
N PRO A 546 -7.12 -19.09 -14.52
CA PRO A 546 -7.52 -19.74 -15.77
C PRO A 546 -7.39 -21.27 -15.70
N TYR A 547 -6.63 -21.81 -14.73
CA TYR A 547 -6.49 -23.24 -14.51
C TYR A 547 -7.70 -23.87 -13.82
N ILE A 548 -8.46 -23.13 -13.00
CA ILE A 548 -9.68 -23.64 -12.36
C ILE A 548 -10.75 -23.93 -13.42
N GLU A 549 -10.99 -22.99 -14.34
CA GLU A 549 -11.97 -23.17 -15.42
C GLU A 549 -11.59 -24.33 -16.35
N ARG A 550 -10.30 -24.44 -16.69
CA ARG A 550 -9.79 -25.53 -17.52
C ARG A 550 -9.92 -26.87 -16.80
N ALA A 551 -9.61 -26.92 -15.52
CA ALA A 551 -9.76 -28.12 -14.70
C ALA A 551 -11.23 -28.55 -14.56
N THR A 552 -12.13 -27.64 -14.19
CA THR A 552 -13.57 -27.93 -14.07
C THR A 552 -14.15 -28.39 -15.41
N GLY A 553 -13.82 -27.70 -16.51
CA GLY A 553 -14.26 -28.08 -17.84
C GLY A 553 -13.75 -29.46 -18.28
N ILE A 554 -12.49 -29.79 -17.98
CA ILE A 554 -11.94 -31.11 -18.28
C ILE A 554 -12.62 -32.20 -17.44
N VAL A 555 -12.85 -31.96 -16.15
CA VAL A 555 -13.51 -32.92 -15.26
C VAL A 555 -14.95 -33.21 -15.69
N ASP A 556 -15.70 -32.19 -16.09
CA ASP A 556 -17.06 -32.35 -16.61
C ASP A 556 -17.08 -33.17 -17.90
N LEU A 557 -16.16 -32.87 -18.84
CA LEU A 557 -16.05 -33.62 -20.11
C LEU A 557 -15.55 -35.05 -19.92
N LEU A 558 -14.87 -35.35 -18.82
CA LEU A 558 -14.49 -36.72 -18.44
C LEU A 558 -15.63 -37.49 -17.78
N GLY A 559 -16.82 -36.90 -17.61
CA GLY A 559 -17.99 -37.56 -17.05
C GLY A 559 -18.17 -37.36 -15.54
N GLY A 560 -17.58 -36.29 -14.97
CA GLY A 560 -17.69 -35.92 -13.56
C GLY A 560 -16.60 -36.53 -12.67
N ASN A 561 -16.48 -36.03 -11.44
CA ASN A 561 -15.45 -36.42 -10.47
C ASN A 561 -15.46 -37.94 -10.20
N GLU A 562 -16.67 -38.51 -10.12
CA GLU A 562 -16.91 -39.93 -9.86
C GLU A 562 -16.46 -40.85 -11.00
N ASN A 563 -16.16 -40.31 -12.19
CA ASN A 563 -15.69 -41.09 -13.32
C ASN A 563 -14.16 -41.09 -13.46
N ILE A 564 -13.44 -40.31 -12.65
CA ILE A 564 -11.98 -40.14 -12.75
C ILE A 564 -11.27 -40.94 -11.64
N LYS A 565 -10.34 -41.81 -12.03
CA LYS A 565 -9.53 -42.63 -11.10
C LYS A 565 -8.29 -41.87 -10.61
N ASP A 566 -7.63 -41.18 -11.53
CA ASP A 566 -6.42 -40.43 -11.27
C ASP A 566 -6.21 -39.33 -12.31
N VAL A 567 -5.38 -38.36 -11.97
CA VAL A 567 -4.96 -37.27 -12.85
C VAL A 567 -3.48 -37.00 -12.64
N ILE A 568 -2.72 -37.03 -13.75
CA ILE A 568 -1.27 -36.91 -13.78
C ILE A 568 -0.88 -35.87 -14.82
N ALA A 569 0.03 -34.96 -14.46
CA ALA A 569 0.60 -33.99 -15.39
C ALA A 569 1.76 -34.64 -16.17
N CYS A 570 1.77 -34.45 -17.49
CA CYS A 570 2.73 -35.02 -18.42
C CYS A 570 3.27 -33.93 -19.35
N SER A 571 4.09 -33.02 -18.81
CA SER A 571 4.74 -31.89 -19.50
C SER A 571 3.79 -30.92 -20.22
N THR A 572 3.09 -31.36 -21.27
CA THR A 572 2.08 -30.59 -22.01
C THR A 572 0.68 -31.20 -21.96
N ARG A 573 0.49 -32.29 -21.21
CA ARG A 573 -0.75 -33.08 -21.21
C ARG A 573 -1.27 -33.35 -19.80
N VAL A 574 -2.58 -33.42 -19.69
CA VAL A 574 -3.27 -34.06 -18.56
C VAL A 574 -3.52 -35.51 -18.96
N ARG A 575 -2.94 -36.45 -18.23
CA ARG A 575 -3.23 -37.88 -18.34
C ARG A 575 -4.18 -38.29 -17.24
N THR A 576 -5.20 -39.06 -17.57
CA THR A 576 -6.20 -39.52 -16.61
C THR A 576 -6.70 -40.91 -16.97
N HIS A 577 -7.00 -41.73 -15.97
CA HIS A 577 -7.75 -42.97 -16.15
C HIS A 577 -9.19 -42.76 -15.71
N VAL A 578 -10.14 -43.25 -16.51
CA VAL A 578 -11.57 -43.19 -16.18
C VAL A 578 -12.16 -44.55 -15.79
N PHE A 579 -13.24 -44.54 -15.02
CA PHE A 579 -14.01 -45.75 -14.69
C PHE A 579 -14.83 -46.24 -15.88
N ASP A 580 -15.46 -45.34 -16.62
CA ASP A 580 -16.30 -45.63 -17.79
C ASP A 580 -16.02 -44.65 -18.94
N THR A 581 -15.50 -45.18 -20.05
CA THR A 581 -15.18 -44.39 -21.24
C THR A 581 -16.40 -43.90 -21.99
N ASN A 582 -17.59 -44.48 -21.76
CA ASN A 582 -18.83 -44.03 -22.40
C ASN A 582 -19.37 -42.73 -21.82
N LYS A 583 -18.95 -42.36 -20.60
CA LYS A 583 -19.31 -41.08 -19.96
C LYS A 583 -18.44 -39.91 -20.41
N VAL A 584 -17.38 -40.18 -21.15
CA VAL A 584 -16.44 -39.18 -21.64
C VAL A 584 -17.00 -38.54 -22.90
N ALA A 585 -17.10 -37.21 -22.89
CA ALA A 585 -17.64 -36.43 -23.99
C ALA A 585 -16.85 -36.64 -25.32
N PRO A 586 -17.45 -36.39 -26.49
CA PRO A 586 -16.75 -36.46 -27.77
C PRO A 586 -15.63 -35.42 -27.88
N ASP A 587 -14.59 -35.73 -28.68
CA ASP A 587 -13.40 -34.88 -28.84
C ASP A 587 -13.72 -33.46 -29.38
N SER A 588 -14.84 -33.31 -30.09
CA SER A 588 -15.34 -32.01 -30.56
C SER A 588 -15.76 -31.07 -29.43
N GLU A 589 -16.14 -31.59 -28.26
CA GLU A 589 -16.49 -30.79 -27.09
C GLU A 589 -15.25 -30.29 -26.35
N PHE A 590 -14.18 -31.10 -26.28
CA PHE A 590 -12.90 -30.68 -25.70
C PHE A 590 -12.28 -29.48 -26.45
N LYS A 591 -12.44 -29.43 -27.78
CA LYS A 591 -11.97 -28.31 -28.61
C LYS A 591 -12.69 -26.98 -28.35
N LYS A 592 -13.83 -26.97 -27.65
CA LYS A 592 -14.58 -25.74 -27.34
C LYS A 592 -14.08 -25.01 -26.09
N ILE A 593 -13.24 -25.67 -25.27
CA ILE A 593 -12.78 -25.14 -23.98
C ILE A 593 -11.47 -24.33 -24.12
N ALA A 594 -10.66 -24.56 -25.17
CA ALA A 594 -9.57 -23.67 -25.63
C ALA A 594 -9.08 -24.08 -27.04
N ASP A 595 -8.43 -23.16 -27.75
CA ASP A 595 -8.03 -23.26 -29.16
C ASP A 595 -7.03 -24.40 -29.53
N SER A 596 -6.63 -25.27 -28.59
CA SER A 596 -5.59 -26.29 -28.84
C SER A 596 -5.70 -27.60 -28.04
N TYR A 597 -6.90 -28.17 -27.89
CA TYR A 597 -7.05 -29.50 -27.27
C TYR A 597 -7.06 -30.62 -28.33
N GLU A 598 -6.01 -31.44 -28.34
CA GLU A 598 -6.00 -32.77 -28.96
C GLU A 598 -6.25 -33.79 -27.85
N VAL A 599 -7.21 -34.70 -28.05
CA VAL A 599 -7.55 -35.77 -27.10
C VAL A 599 -7.11 -37.10 -27.71
N GLN A 600 -6.28 -37.85 -26.99
CA GLN A 600 -5.84 -39.18 -27.39
C GLN A 600 -6.45 -40.19 -26.42
N ARG A 601 -7.35 -41.03 -26.92
CA ARG A 601 -7.91 -42.16 -26.17
C ARG A 601 -7.02 -43.38 -26.39
N ARG A 602 -6.57 -44.01 -25.30
CA ARG A 602 -5.67 -45.17 -25.33
C ARG A 602 -6.35 -46.39 -24.71
N ASP A 603 -5.74 -47.56 -24.92
CA ASP A 603 -6.19 -48.80 -24.29
C ASP A 603 -6.13 -48.68 -22.75
N ASP A 604 -6.98 -49.41 -22.02
CA ASP A 604 -7.14 -49.38 -20.55
C ASP A 604 -7.81 -48.14 -19.92
N ASN A 605 -8.74 -47.50 -20.63
CA ASN A 605 -9.50 -46.32 -20.16
C ASN A 605 -8.60 -45.10 -19.85
N GLU A 606 -7.40 -45.03 -20.43
CA GLU A 606 -6.50 -43.87 -20.35
C GLU A 606 -6.89 -42.80 -21.37
N ILE A 607 -6.90 -41.55 -20.94
CA ILE A 607 -7.19 -40.37 -21.77
C ILE A 607 -6.07 -39.35 -21.58
N ASP A 608 -5.42 -38.99 -22.69
CA ASP A 608 -4.42 -37.93 -22.76
C ASP A 608 -5.03 -36.68 -23.39
N ILE A 609 -5.03 -35.56 -22.66
CA ILE A 609 -5.60 -34.28 -23.09
C ILE A 609 -4.45 -33.27 -23.20
N VAL A 610 -4.18 -32.75 -24.41
CA VAL A 610 -3.12 -31.76 -24.61
C VAL A 610 -3.58 -30.40 -24.08
N VAL A 611 -2.94 -29.90 -23.02
CA VAL A 611 -3.29 -28.65 -22.35
C VAL A 611 -2.19 -27.58 -22.44
N GLY A 612 -1.08 -27.86 -23.16
CA GLY A 612 0.04 -26.93 -23.28
C GLY A 612 0.91 -26.89 -22.03
N LEU A 613 1.84 -25.92 -21.95
CA LEU A 613 2.89 -25.85 -20.93
C LEU A 613 2.38 -25.70 -19.48
N ASP A 614 1.08 -25.43 -19.30
CA ASP A 614 0.45 -25.26 -18.00
C ASP A 614 -0.18 -26.55 -17.44
N ALA A 615 0.30 -27.73 -17.87
CA ALA A 615 -0.29 -29.00 -17.50
C ALA A 615 -0.29 -29.25 -15.99
N ASP A 616 0.80 -28.90 -15.30
CA ASP A 616 0.92 -29.07 -13.86
C ASP A 616 -0.13 -28.25 -13.10
N GLN A 617 -0.34 -26.99 -13.49
CA GLN A 617 -1.30 -26.10 -12.84
C GLN A 617 -2.74 -26.56 -13.07
N VAL A 618 -3.06 -27.08 -14.26
CA VAL A 618 -4.40 -27.63 -14.55
C VAL A 618 -4.64 -28.90 -13.73
N VAL A 619 -3.66 -29.80 -13.63
CA VAL A 619 -3.78 -31.03 -12.83
C VAL A 619 -3.91 -30.72 -11.34
N ASP A 620 -3.18 -29.76 -10.81
CA ASP A 620 -3.28 -29.36 -9.41
C ASP A 620 -4.68 -28.83 -9.07
N GLN A 621 -5.32 -28.09 -9.98
CA GLN A 621 -6.71 -27.68 -9.80
C GLN A 621 -7.68 -28.86 -9.96
N MET A 622 -7.44 -29.79 -10.90
CA MET A 622 -8.28 -31.01 -11.03
C MET A 622 -8.22 -31.86 -9.76
N LYS A 623 -7.05 -32.01 -9.13
CA LYS A 623 -6.90 -32.73 -7.85
C LYS A 623 -7.62 -32.08 -6.68
N GLN A 624 -7.87 -30.77 -6.73
CA GLN A 624 -8.67 -30.09 -5.71
C GLN A 624 -10.18 -30.28 -5.93
N LEU A 625 -10.59 -30.61 -7.16
CA LEU A 625 -11.97 -30.86 -7.52
C LEU A 625 -12.40 -32.31 -7.24
N LEU A 626 -11.50 -33.27 -7.44
CA LEU A 626 -11.68 -34.70 -7.16
C LEU A 626 -11.61 -35.00 -5.65
#